data_AF-A0A4Y2EJR9-F1
#
_entry.id   AF-A0A4Y2EJR9-F1
#
_cell.length_a   1.000
_cell.length_b   1.000
_cell.length_c   1.000
_cell.angle_alpha   90.00
_cell.angle_beta   90.00
_cell.angle_gamma   90.00
#
_symmetry.space_group_name_H-M   'P 1'
#
loop_
_entity.id
_entity.type
_entity.pdbx_description
1 polymer ?
#
loop_
_entity_poly.entity_id
_entity_poly.type
_entity_poly.pdbx_seq_one_letter_code
_entity_poly.pdbx_strand_id
1 'polypeptide(L)' 'MRLGLPSTAVVGDRFGVSDRAVAAISSSVLHNVGLITGNNSDLMVVENKLRREKAKVRMDLKFQALNEDHALP' A
#
# COMPACT_ATOMS: atom_id res chain seq x y z
N MET A 1 15.81 -2.91 -5.55
CA MET A 1 14.62 -3.76 -5.38
C MET A 1 13.44 -2.86 -5.02
N ARG A 2 12.31 -2.92 -5.75
CA ARG A 2 11.10 -2.11 -5.44
C ARG A 2 10.17 -2.96 -4.58
N LEU A 3 9.89 -2.53 -3.35
CA LEU A 3 8.87 -3.16 -2.51
C LEU A 3 7.50 -2.64 -2.94
N GLY A 4 6.67 -3.53 -3.50
CA GLY A 4 5.23 -3.28 -3.61
C GLY A 4 4.61 -3.46 -2.23
N LEU A 5 3.79 -2.49 -1.79
CA LEU A 5 3.04 -2.58 -0.52
C LEU A 5 1.51 -2.62 -0.78
N PRO A 6 1.01 -3.55 -1.61
CA PRO A 6 -0.43 -3.61 -1.92
C PRO A 6 -1.25 -3.92 -0.66
N SER A 7 -0.75 -4.78 0.24
CA SER A 7 -1.45 -5.16 1.48
C SER A 7 -1.64 -3.97 2.43
N THR A 8 -0.63 -3.11 2.56
CA THR A 8 -0.68 -1.91 3.41
C THR A 8 -1.65 -0.87 2.85
N ALA A 9 -1.74 -0.75 1.53
CA ALA A 9 -2.69 0.14 0.85
C ALA A 9 -4.15 -0.35 0.99
N VAL A 10 -4.40 -1.66 0.87
CA VAL A 10 -5.73 -2.27 1.06
C VAL A 10 -6.23 -2.06 2.50
N VAL A 11 -5.37 -2.32 3.50
CA VAL A 11 -5.74 -2.16 4.91
C VAL A 11 -6.01 -0.70 5.24
N GLY A 12 -5.19 0.23 4.76
CA GLY A 12 -5.42 1.66 4.97
C GLY A 12 -6.75 2.13 4.38
N ASP A 13 -7.12 1.65 3.19
CA ASP A 13 -8.39 2.00 2.54
C ASP A 13 -9.61 1.42 3.27
N ARG A 14 -9.54 0.15 3.72
CA ARG A 14 -10.65 -0.49 4.47
C ARG A 14 -10.96 0.16 5.80
N PHE A 15 -9.94 0.61 6.52
CA PHE A 15 -10.10 1.17 7.87
C PHE A 15 -10.14 2.71 7.88
N GLY A 16 -10.15 3.37 6.72
CA GLY A 16 -10.16 4.83 6.61
C GLY A 16 -8.90 5.50 7.20
N VAL A 17 -7.79 4.78 7.26
CA VAL A 17 -6.54 5.28 7.85
C VAL A 17 -5.89 6.27 6.91
N SER A 18 -5.43 7.40 7.46
CA SER A 18 -4.68 8.41 6.71
C SER A 18 -3.42 7.79 6.09
N ASP A 19 -3.16 8.12 4.82
CA ASP A 19 -1.97 7.69 4.09
C ASP A 19 -0.68 8.05 4.87
N ARG A 20 -0.69 9.16 5.62
CA ARG A 20 0.41 9.57 6.50
C ARG A 20 0.64 8.62 7.67
N ALA A 21 -0.43 8.14 8.30
CA ALA A 21 -0.36 7.18 9.39
C ALA A 21 0.09 5.80 8.88
N VAL A 22 -0.41 5.38 7.71
CA VAL A 22 0.02 4.15 7.05
C VAL A 22 1.51 4.20 6.70
N ALA A 23 2.00 5.32 6.16
CA ALA A 23 3.42 5.51 5.84
C ALA A 23 4.29 5.48 7.10
N ALA A 24 3.87 6.12 8.20
CA ALA A 24 4.60 6.11 9.47
C ALA A 24 4.70 4.70 10.07
N ILE A 25 3.60 3.95 10.10
CA ILE A 25 3.57 2.57 10.60
C ILE A 25 4.46 1.67 9.73
N SER A 26 4.31 1.74 8.40
CA SER A 26 5.10 0.92 7.49
C SER A 26 6.59 1.23 7.57
N SER A 27 6.97 2.51 7.65
CA SER A 27 8.37 2.93 7.83
C SER A 27 8.94 2.45 9.17
N SER A 28 8.16 2.49 10.25
CA SER A 28 8.58 1.99 11.57
C SER A 28 8.79 0.47 11.56
N VAL A 29 7.90 -0.29 10.92
CA VAL A 29 8.03 -1.75 10.78
C VAL A 29 9.25 -2.10 9.93
N LEU A 30 9.45 -1.41 8.80
CA LEU A 30 10.61 -1.63 7.93
C LEU A 30 11.94 -1.28 8.62
N HIS A 31 11.97 -0.24 9.46
CA HIS A 31 13.13 0.07 10.31
C HIS A 31 13.38 -1.02 11.36
N ASN A 32 12.32 -1.48 12.04
CA ASN A 32 12.43 -2.51 13.08
C ASN A 32 12.90 -3.87 12.53
N VAL A 33 12.50 -4.22 11.30
CA VAL A 33 12.93 -5.45 10.61
C VAL A 33 14.32 -5.28 9.97
N GLY A 34 14.96 -4.12 10.11
CA GLY A 34 16.29 -3.84 9.56
C GLY A 34 16.31 -3.66 8.04
N LEU A 35 15.13 -3.55 7.41
CA LEU A 35 15.00 -3.36 5.97
C LEU A 35 15.36 -1.94 5.52
N ILE A 36 15.18 -0.96 6.40
CA ILE A 36 15.64 0.43 6.18
C ILE A 36 16.67 0.75 7.26
N THR A 37 17.93 0.82 6.86
CA THR A 37 18.99 1.48 7.61
C THR A 37 19.06 2.94 7.16
N GLY A 38 19.44 3.89 8.03
CA GLY A 38 19.36 5.34 7.75
C GLY A 38 20.08 5.86 6.50
N ASN A 39 20.91 5.03 5.86
CA ASN A 39 21.59 5.31 4.59
C ASN A 39 20.82 4.80 3.34
N ASN A 40 19.82 3.94 3.50
CA ASN A 40 19.10 3.25 2.42
C ASN A 40 17.66 3.78 2.33
N SER A 41 17.51 5.06 1.98
CA SER A 41 16.20 5.75 1.91
C SER A 41 15.33 5.34 0.71
N ASP A 42 15.85 4.55 -0.23
CA ASP A 42 15.10 4.07 -1.40
C ASP A 42 13.93 3.15 -1.04
N LEU A 43 14.08 2.40 0.07
CA LEU A 43 13.06 1.52 0.64
C LEU A 43 12.07 2.29 1.54
N MET A 44 12.32 3.57 1.80
CA MET A 44 11.42 4.40 2.58
C MET A 44 10.08 4.57 1.87
N VAL A 45 9.02 4.32 2.63
CA VAL A 45 7.63 4.44 2.16
C VAL A 45 7.29 5.93 2.12
N VAL A 46 7.54 6.54 0.96
CA VAL A 46 7.13 7.91 0.67
C VAL A 46 5.62 7.93 0.50
N GLU A 47 4.94 8.89 1.11
CA GLU A 47 3.48 9.08 1.00
C GLU A 47 2.99 9.04 -0.45
N ASN A 48 3.76 9.63 -1.38
CA ASN A 48 3.46 9.62 -2.80
C ASN A 48 3.56 8.23 -3.46
N LYS A 49 4.48 7.37 -2.98
CA LYS A 49 4.55 5.95 -3.40
C LYS A 49 3.31 5.18 -2.92
N LEU A 50 2.91 5.41 -1.66
CA LEU A 50 1.71 4.79 -1.10
C LEU A 50 0.43 5.21 -1.82
N ARG A 51 0.25 6.51 -2.10
CA ARG A 51 -0.88 7.02 -2.89
C ARG A 51 -0.98 6.34 -4.25
N ARG A 52 0.16 6.14 -4.92
CA ARG A 52 0.21 5.47 -6.23
C ARG A 52 -0.19 3.99 -6.13
N GLU A 53 0.33 3.26 -5.15
CA GLU A 53 -0.06 1.85 -4.95
C GLU A 53 -1.54 1.72 -4.57
N LYS A 54 -2.05 2.61 -3.71
CA LYS A 54 -3.47 2.66 -3.34
C LYS A 54 -4.38 2.98 -4.53
N ALA A 55 -3.94 3.81 -5.47
CA ALA A 55 -4.67 4.06 -6.71
C ALA A 55 -4.76 2.81 -7.59
N LYS A 56 -3.65 2.08 -7.75
CA LYS A 56 -3.64 0.82 -8.52
C LYS A 56 -4.54 -0.23 -7.90
N VAL A 57 -4.40 -0.46 -6.58
CA VAL A 57 -5.23 -1.38 -5.83
C VAL A 57 -6.71 -1.06 -6.00
N ARG A 58 -7.10 0.23 -5.95
CA ARG A 58 -8.49 0.63 -6.21
C ARG A 58 -8.96 0.30 -7.61
N MET A 59 -8.11 0.46 -8.62
CA MET A 59 -8.47 0.09 -9.99
C MET A 59 -8.64 -1.41 -10.11
N ASP A 60 -7.69 -2.19 -9.59
CA ASP A 60 -7.73 -3.66 -9.62
C ASP A 60 -8.96 -4.20 -8.88
N LEU A 61 -9.31 -3.62 -7.74
CA LEU A 61 -10.49 -4.00 -6.95
C LEU A 61 -11.80 -3.68 -7.69
N LYS A 62 -11.86 -2.54 -8.40
CA LYS A 62 -13.00 -2.20 -9.26
C LYS A 62 -13.13 -3.17 -10.43
N PHE A 63 -12.02 -3.55 -11.06
CA PHE A 63 -12.03 -4.55 -12.12
C PHE A 63 -12.49 -5.91 -11.60
N GLN A 64 -12.06 -6.33 -10.41
CA GLN A 64 -12.56 -7.56 -9.78
C GLN A 64 -14.07 -7.49 -9.51
N ALA A 65 -14.55 -6.41 -8.89
CA ALA A 65 -15.97 -6.24 -8.58
C ALA A 65 -16.86 -6.26 -9.83
N LEU A 66 -16.42 -5.60 -10.92
CA LEU A 66 -17.15 -5.61 -12.19
C LEU A 66 -17.19 -7.01 -12.81
N ASN A 67 -16.07 -7.75 -12.76
CA ASN A 67 -16.02 -9.11 -13.28
C ASN A 67 -16.84 -10.10 -12.43
N GLU A 68 -16.92 -9.89 -11.11
CA GLU A 68 -17.77 -10.68 -10.21
C GLU A 68 -19.27 -10.44 -10.47
N ASP A 69 -19.69 -9.19 -10.71
CA ASP A 69 -21.09 -8.86 -11.07
C ASP A 69 -21.53 -9.51 -12.39
N HIS A 70 -20.61 -9.65 -13.35
CA HIS A 70 -20.86 -10.34 -14.63
C HIS A 70 -20.74 -11.87 -14.55
N ALA A 71 -20.29 -12.42 -13.42
CA ALA A 71 -20.12 -13.86 -13.20
C ALA A 71 -21.29 -14.50 -12.42
N LEU A 72 -22.30 -13.71 -12.03
CA LEU A 72 -23.52 -14.23 -11.41
C LEU A 72 -24.44 -14.85 -12.50
N PRO A 73 -24.95 -16.08 -12.30
CA PRO A 73 -25.79 -16.78 -13.28
C PRO A 73 -27.19 -16.17 -13.46
#